data_AF-A0A2K8SIY5-F1
#
_entry.id   AF-A0A2K8SIY5-F1
#
_cell.length_a   1.000
_cell.length_b   1.000
_cell.length_c   1.000
_cell.angle_alpha   90.00
_cell.angle_beta   90.00
_cell.angle_gamma   90.00
#
_symmetry.space_group_name_H-M   'P 1'
#
loop_
_entity.id
_entity.type
_entity.pdbx_description
1 polymer ?
#
loop_
_entity_poly.entity_id
_entity_poly.type
_entity_poly.pdbx_seq_one_letter_code
_entity_poly.pdbx_strand_id
1 'polypeptide(L)'
;MQLTITLPRGYGIPKFNVGQRTQQGKIIGIEVLPHDSVLAKNCGSGYRYVIMASRYTKEVKYLESDQITSLSPSEVEAEILEEVDYYLTQLVSC
;
A
#
# COMPACT_ATOMS: atom_id res chain seq x y z
N MET A 1 -0.71 -21.88 3.51
CA MET A 1 -1.15 -21.74 2.10
C MET A 1 -0.27 -20.70 1.45
N GLN A 2 0.39 -21.02 0.31
CA GLN A 2 1.18 -20.04 -0.43
C GLN A 2 0.22 -19.25 -1.34
N LEU A 3 0.11 -17.94 -1.18
CA LEU A 3 -0.64 -17.08 -2.10
C LEU A 3 0.11 -17.05 -3.43
N THR A 4 -0.41 -17.73 -4.45
CA THR A 4 0.13 -17.64 -5.81
C THR A 4 -0.57 -16.49 -6.52
N ILE A 5 0.16 -15.38 -6.72
CA ILE A 5 -0.32 -14.24 -7.51
C ILE A 5 0.09 -14.51 -8.96
N THR A 6 -0.87 -14.75 -9.85
CA THR A 6 -0.59 -14.90 -11.28
C THR A 6 -0.55 -13.51 -11.92
N LEU A 7 0.65 -13.00 -12.17
CA LEU A 7 0.84 -11.76 -12.92
C LEU A 7 0.92 -12.09 -14.42
N PRO A 8 0.43 -11.21 -15.31
CA PRO A 8 0.56 -11.48 -16.74
C PRO A 8 2.05 -11.55 -17.14
N ARG A 9 2.34 -12.25 -18.24
CA ARG A 9 3.72 -12.45 -18.69
C ARG A 9 4.38 -11.10 -19.01
N GLY A 10 5.57 -10.88 -18.48
CA GLY A 10 6.34 -9.63 -18.67
C GLY A 10 6.18 -8.61 -17.53
N TYR A 11 5.21 -8.80 -16.63
CA TYR A 11 5.12 -8.00 -15.41
C TYR A 11 6.05 -8.59 -14.35
N GLY A 12 7.04 -7.79 -13.90
CA GLY A 12 7.94 -8.17 -12.80
C GLY A 12 7.19 -8.34 -11.48
N ILE A 13 7.84 -8.77 -10.41
CA ILE A 13 7.20 -8.87 -9.09
C ILE A 13 7.09 -7.46 -8.47
N PRO A 14 5.93 -7.05 -7.92
CA PRO A 14 5.82 -5.75 -7.26
C PRO A 14 6.72 -5.69 -6.02
N LYS A 15 7.28 -4.51 -5.75
CA LYS A 15 8.19 -4.29 -4.62
C LYS A 15 7.46 -4.33 -3.27
N PHE A 16 6.20 -3.92 -3.26
CA PHE A 16 5.35 -3.89 -2.08
C PHE A 16 4.06 -4.69 -2.29
N ASN A 17 3.43 -5.07 -1.19
CA ASN A 17 2.21 -5.88 -1.19
C ASN A 17 1.00 -5.11 -0.70
N VAL A 18 -0.20 -5.51 -1.14
CA VAL A 18 -1.46 -4.99 -0.58
C VAL A 18 -1.54 -5.34 0.91
N GLY A 19 -1.95 -4.38 1.73
CA GLY A 19 -2.02 -4.48 3.17
C GLY A 19 -0.73 -4.11 3.89
N GLN A 20 0.39 -3.96 3.18
CA GLN A 20 1.66 -3.53 3.77
C GLN A 20 1.56 -2.09 4.26
N ARG A 21 2.08 -1.84 5.47
CA ARG A 21 2.20 -0.51 6.08
C ARG A 21 3.53 0.12 5.70
N THR A 22 3.49 1.38 5.32
CA THR A 22 4.64 2.19 4.88
C THR A 22 4.58 3.54 5.59
N GLN A 23 5.68 4.32 5.55
CA GLN A 23 5.69 5.65 6.17
C GLN A 23 4.63 6.61 5.58
N GLN A 24 4.21 6.35 4.34
CA GLN A 24 3.22 7.13 3.62
C GLN A 24 1.77 6.66 3.90
N GLY A 25 1.60 5.53 4.59
CA GLY A 25 0.30 4.93 4.92
C GLY A 25 0.21 3.45 4.53
N LYS A 26 -1.02 2.94 4.45
CA LYS A 26 -1.28 1.54 4.11
C LYS A 26 -1.52 1.37 2.62
N ILE A 27 -0.83 0.41 2.01
CA ILE A 27 -1.08 0.04 0.61
C ILE A 27 -2.41 -0.70 0.52
N ILE A 28 -3.35 -0.15 -0.24
CA ILE A 28 -4.69 -0.72 -0.44
C ILE A 28 -4.91 -1.24 -1.85
N GLY A 29 -4.01 -0.93 -2.79
CA GLY A 29 -4.09 -1.37 -4.17
C GLY A 29 -2.77 -1.28 -4.89
N ILE A 30 -2.62 -2.10 -5.93
CA ILE A 30 -1.47 -2.08 -6.84
C ILE A 30 -2.05 -2.03 -8.25
N GLU A 31 -1.69 -0.99 -8.97
CA GLU A 31 -2.02 -0.79 -10.37
C GLU A 31 -0.79 -1.08 -11.22
N VAL A 32 -1.05 -1.64 -12.39
CA VAL A 32 -0.03 -1.95 -13.37
C VAL A 32 -0.32 -1.09 -14.59
N LEU A 33 0.61 -0.21 -14.93
CA LEU A 33 0.54 0.66 -16.09
C LEU A 33 1.40 0.07 -17.22
N PRO A 34 0.78 -0.53 -18.26
CA PRO A 34 1.49 -1.02 -19.43
C PRO A 34 2.20 0.12 -20.16
N HIS A 35 3.38 -0.14 -20.73
CA HIS A 35 4.17 0.85 -21.47
C HIS A 35 3.41 1.49 -22.65
N ASP A 36 2.50 0.75 -23.25
CA ASP A 36 1.66 1.14 -24.38
C ASP A 36 0.38 1.87 -23.97
N SER A 37 0.09 2.00 -22.67
CA SER A 37 -1.09 2.70 -22.19
C SER A 37 -0.97 4.22 -22.32
N VAL A 38 -2.10 4.89 -22.59
CA VAL A 38 -2.17 6.35 -22.65
C VAL A 38 -1.76 6.99 -21.31
N LEU A 39 -2.09 6.32 -20.19
CA LEU A 39 -1.73 6.76 -18.85
C LEU A 39 -0.21 6.70 -18.61
N ALA A 40 0.48 5.67 -19.13
CA ALA A 40 1.94 5.55 -18.96
C ALA A 40 2.72 6.69 -19.63
N LYS A 41 2.17 7.34 -20.67
CA LYS A 41 2.79 8.50 -21.30
C LYS A 41 2.93 9.70 -20.36
N ASN A 42 2.01 9.85 -19.41
CA ASN A 42 1.95 10.98 -18.49
C ASN A 42 2.39 10.64 -17.07
N CYS A 43 2.27 9.37 -16.67
CA CYS A 43 2.46 8.93 -15.28
C CYS A 43 3.57 7.89 -15.11
N GLY A 44 4.34 7.60 -16.17
CA GLY A 44 5.33 6.53 -16.14
C GLY A 44 4.71 5.14 -16.30
N SER A 45 5.53 4.19 -16.74
CA SER A 45 5.17 2.79 -16.90
C SER A 45 5.62 1.96 -15.70
N GLY A 46 4.86 0.92 -15.34
CA GLY A 46 5.24 -0.01 -14.28
C GLY A 46 4.22 -0.08 -13.15
N TYR A 47 4.70 -0.25 -11.92
CA TYR A 47 3.86 -0.40 -10.74
C TYR A 47 3.54 0.94 -10.09
N ARG A 48 2.24 1.18 -9.87
CA ARG A 48 1.73 2.31 -9.11
C ARG A 48 0.97 1.79 -7.91
N TYR A 49 1.27 2.31 -6.73
CA TYR A 49 0.65 1.86 -5.48
C TYR A 49 -0.38 2.86 -5.02
N VAL A 50 -1.54 2.35 -4.64
CA VAL A 50 -2.61 3.14 -4.04
C VAL A 50 -2.44 3.05 -2.54
N ILE A 51 -2.18 4.20 -1.91
CA ILE A 51 -1.87 4.31 -0.48
C ILE A 51 -2.97 5.11 0.20
N MET A 52 -3.52 4.54 1.26
CA MET A 52 -4.39 5.25 2.19
C MET A 52 -3.52 5.92 3.25
N ALA A 53 -3.43 7.25 3.18
CA ALA A 53 -2.51 8.03 4.02
C ALA A 53 -2.94 8.10 5.48
N SER A 54 -4.23 7.98 5.76
CA SER A 54 -4.78 7.95 7.10
C SER A 54 -6.00 7.04 7.14
N ARG A 55 -6.19 6.32 8.23
CA ARG A 55 -7.42 5.54 8.49
C ARG A 55 -8.64 6.41 8.77
N TYR A 56 -8.42 7.67 9.15
CA TYR A 56 -9.48 8.60 9.51
C TYR A 56 -10.02 9.36 8.30
N THR A 57 -9.24 9.42 7.21
CA THR A 57 -9.63 10.11 5.98
C THR A 57 -9.73 9.08 4.84
N LYS A 58 -10.71 9.25 3.95
CA LYS A 58 -10.80 8.44 2.72
C LYS A 58 -9.80 8.91 1.64
N GLU A 59 -8.74 9.59 2.06
CA GLU A 59 -7.75 10.17 1.14
C GLU A 59 -6.81 9.07 0.64
N VAL A 60 -6.74 8.94 -0.68
CA VAL A 60 -5.85 8.00 -1.36
C VAL A 60 -4.82 8.74 -2.18
N LYS A 61 -3.58 8.27 -2.13
CA LYS A 61 -2.46 8.78 -2.91
C LYS A 61 -1.97 7.69 -3.83
N TYR A 62 -1.51 8.10 -5.01
CA TYR A 62 -0.93 7.19 -5.99
C TYR A 62 0.56 7.46 -6.09
N LEU A 63 1.38 6.52 -5.63
CA LEU A 63 2.83 6.68 -5.57
C LEU A 63 3.55 5.59 -6.38
N GLU A 64 4.75 5.93 -6.85
CA GLU A 64 5.68 5.00 -7.47
C GLU A 64 6.54 4.26 -6.42
N SER A 65 7.23 3.19 -6.83
CA SER A 65 8.01 2.32 -5.91
C SER A 65 9.16 3.02 -5.18
N ASP A 66 9.68 4.10 -5.75
CA ASP A 66 10.78 4.92 -5.24
C ASP A 66 10.31 6.01 -4.26
N GLN A 67 9.04 6.40 -4.35
CA GLN A 67 8.38 7.36 -3.47
C GLN A 67 7.88 6.72 -2.16
N ILE A 68 8.05 5.41 -2.00
CA ILE A 68 7.53 4.63 -0.87
C ILE A 68 8.69 4.13 -0.01
N THR A 69 8.55 4.34 1.30
CA THR A 69 9.53 3.92 2.30
C THR A 69 8.91 2.85 3.18
N SER A 70 9.49 1.66 3.18
CA SER A 70 9.10 0.58 4.10
C SER A 70 9.32 1.03 5.55
N LEU A 71 8.36 0.70 6.41
CA LEU A 71 8.58 0.76 7.85
C LEU A 71 9.51 -0.37 8.29
N SER A 72 10.30 -0.10 9.33
CA SER A 72 11.02 -1.13 10.06
C SER A 72 10.06 -2.04 10.82
N PRO A 73 10.45 -3.28 11.17
CA PRO A 73 9.59 -4.19 11.93
C PRO A 73 9.05 -3.58 13.23
N SER A 74 9.87 -2.82 13.96
CA SER A 74 9.47 -2.14 15.20
C SER A 74 8.43 -1.03 14.97
N GLU A 75 8.53 -0.28 13.87
CA GLU A 75 7.53 0.74 13.54
C GLU A 75 6.20 0.09 13.12
N VAL A 76 6.25 -1.03 12.39
CA VAL A 76 5.05 -1.79 12.03
C VAL A 76 4.35 -2.31 13.28
N GLU A 77 5.11 -2.86 14.24
CA GLU A 77 4.57 -3.33 15.51
C GLU A 77 3.91 -2.20 16.30
N ALA A 78 4.57 -1.04 16.41
CA ALA A 78 4.03 0.13 17.08
C ALA A 78 2.70 0.61 16.45
N GLU A 79 2.61 0.65 15.11
CA GLU A 79 1.39 1.06 14.41
C GLU A 79 0.24 0.06 14.63
N ILE A 80 0.54 -1.24 14.65
CA ILE A 80 -0.44 -2.28 14.96
C ILE A 80 -0.95 -2.14 16.40
N LEU A 81 -0.06 -1.93 17.37
CA LEU A 81 -0.44 -1.75 18.77
C LEU A 81 -1.30 -0.50 18.98
N GLU A 82 -0.95 0.62 18.33
CA GLU A 82 -1.76 1.84 18.34
C GLU A 82 -3.16 1.59 17.76
N GLU A 83 -3.27 0.80 16.68
CA GLU A 83 -4.55 0.42 16.10
C GLU A 83 -5.40 -0.44 17.03
N VAL A 84 -4.78 -1.41 17.70
CA VAL A 84 -5.46 -2.25 18.68
C VAL A 84 -5.97 -1.40 19.86
N ASP A 85 -5.12 -0.53 20.41
CA ASP A 85 -5.49 0.33 21.54
C ASP A 85 -6.63 1.30 21.20
N TYR A 86 -6.59 1.89 20.01
CA TYR A 86 -7.67 2.74 19.50
C TYR A 86 -9.02 2.01 19.47
N TYR A 87 -9.07 0.81 18.88
CA TYR A 87 -10.33 0.05 18.80
C TYR A 87 -10.79 -0.46 20.18
N LEU A 88 -9.87 -0.86 21.05
CA LEU A 88 -10.22 -1.23 22.43
C LEU A 88 -10.85 -0.06 23.19
N THR A 89 -10.29 1.14 23.05
CA THR A 89 -10.83 2.36 23.65
C THR A 89 -12.25 2.64 23.15
N GLN A 90 -12.50 2.52 21.84
CA GLN A 90 -13.85 2.71 21.29
C GLN A 90 -14.88 1.73 21.85
N LEU A 91 -14.50 0.47 22.05
CA LEU A 91 -15.40 -0.55 22.59
C LEU A 91 -15.77 -0.30 24.05
N VAL A 92 -14.84 0.20 24.86
CA VAL A 92 -15.08 0.51 26.29
C VAL A 92 -15.87 1.82 26.46
N SER A 93 -15.88 2.68 25.43
CA SER A 93 -16.57 3.97 25.42
C SER A 93 -18.07 3.86 25.04
N CYS A 94 -18.59 2.66 24.80
CA CYS A 94 -19.98 2.39 24.44
C CYS A 94 -20.86 2.02 25.64
#